data_AF-A0A355BXF9-F1
#
_entry.id   AF-A0A355BXF9-F1
#
_cell.length_a   1.000
_cell.length_b   1.000
_cell.length_c   1.000
_cell.angle_alpha   90.00
_cell.angle_beta   90.00
_cell.angle_gamma   90.00
#
_symmetry.space_group_name_H-M   'P 1'
#
loop_
_entity.id
_entity.type
_entity.pdbx_description
1 polymer ?
#
loop_
_entity_poly.entity_id
_entity_poly.type
_entity_poly.pdbx_seq_one_letter_code
_entity_poly.pdbx_strand_id
1 'polypeptide(L)'
;MLTLGGAAALFLLAHLLPAAPGVRPRLVALLGERFYLAAYSALSLALLLFVAVAAIRAPAILLWTAPAWTHVVPLAVMPFAFMLIGAGLAAPNPLSVSLSTATFNPQAPGVAGVLRHPVLWGFGLWSAAHIPPNGVLGQAFFFAVMTAFAVAGGRRLDRKRRLTLGPEAWAAIDKARRASSPRCLFEKRTLLGAAIGFFLYAGFLAYWHELLFGVDPMQIGSGGQPAAPPAHASALTARFAVRTPFF
;
A
#
# COMPACT_ATOMS: atom_id res chain seq x y z
N MET A 1 19.21 -11.39 -13.95
CA MET A 1 18.66 -11.66 -12.60
C MET A 1 18.49 -10.33 -11.89
N LEU A 2 17.26 -9.80 -11.79
CA LEU A 2 17.00 -8.61 -10.98
C LEU A 2 16.70 -9.07 -9.55
N THR A 3 17.53 -8.66 -8.61
CA THR A 3 17.39 -9.02 -7.20
C THR A 3 16.30 -8.16 -6.54
N LEU A 4 15.72 -8.64 -5.43
CA LEU A 4 14.80 -7.85 -4.60
C LEU A 4 15.38 -6.47 -4.25
N GLY A 5 16.69 -6.40 -3.96
CA GLY A 5 17.39 -5.15 -3.69
C GLY A 5 17.35 -4.17 -4.87
N GLY A 6 17.55 -4.66 -6.11
CA GLY A 6 17.47 -3.82 -7.31
C GLY A 6 16.05 -3.29 -7.57
N ALA A 7 15.04 -4.15 -7.41
CA ALA A 7 13.64 -3.73 -7.53
C ALA A 7 13.27 -2.68 -6.47
N ALA A 8 13.65 -2.92 -5.20
CA ALA A 8 13.40 -2.00 -4.10
C ALA A 8 14.11 -0.66 -4.31
N ALA A 9 15.36 -0.66 -4.76
CA ALA A 9 16.10 0.55 -5.08
C ALA A 9 15.41 1.36 -6.19
N LEU A 10 14.98 0.71 -7.27
CA LEU A 10 14.26 1.38 -8.36
C LEU A 10 12.94 2.00 -7.89
N PHE A 11 12.16 1.25 -7.08
CA PHE A 11 10.93 1.76 -6.47
C PHE A 11 11.19 2.98 -5.59
N LEU A 12 12.19 2.91 -4.70
CA LEU A 12 12.56 4.00 -3.80
C LEU A 12 13.03 5.24 -4.59
N LEU A 13 13.88 5.05 -5.59
CA LEU A 13 14.35 6.15 -6.44
C LEU A 13 13.18 6.82 -7.15
N ALA A 14 12.30 6.06 -7.79
CA ALA A 14 11.13 6.61 -8.49
C ALA A 14 10.17 7.36 -7.55
N HIS A 15 10.06 6.94 -6.28
CA HIS A 15 9.19 7.60 -5.30
C HIS A 15 9.85 8.81 -4.60
N LEU A 16 11.18 8.81 -4.46
CA LEU A 16 11.90 9.89 -3.79
C LEU A 16 12.28 11.02 -4.76
N LEU A 17 12.57 10.70 -6.01
CA LEU A 17 13.01 11.64 -7.04
C LEU A 17 12.03 12.81 -7.29
N PRO A 18 10.69 12.61 -7.39
CA PRO A 18 9.74 13.72 -7.57
C PRO A 18 9.78 14.76 -6.46
N ALA A 19 10.29 14.38 -5.30
CA ALA A 19 10.33 15.22 -4.12
C ALA A 19 11.71 15.86 -3.91
N ALA A 20 12.65 15.65 -4.82
CA ALA A 20 13.82 16.49 -4.97
C ALA A 20 13.40 17.90 -5.49
N PRO A 21 14.10 18.97 -5.05
CA PRO A 21 13.76 20.33 -5.45
C PRO A 21 13.70 20.50 -6.97
N GLY A 22 12.62 21.10 -7.47
CA GLY A 22 12.47 21.45 -8.90
C GLY A 22 12.10 20.30 -9.84
N VAL A 23 12.19 19.02 -9.43
CA VAL A 23 11.88 17.88 -10.32
C VAL A 23 10.40 17.85 -10.70
N ARG A 24 9.49 17.71 -9.73
CA ARG A 24 8.04 17.68 -10.01
C ARG A 24 7.56 18.93 -10.77
N PRO A 25 7.88 20.18 -10.36
CA PRO A 25 7.43 21.36 -11.08
C PRO A 25 7.84 21.38 -12.55
N ARG A 26 9.08 20.98 -12.88
CA ARG A 26 9.55 20.87 -14.27
C ARG A 26 8.78 19.81 -15.06
N LEU A 27 8.62 18.61 -14.49
CA LEU A 27 7.86 17.54 -15.14
C LEU A 27 6.39 17.92 -15.36
N VAL A 28 5.76 18.59 -14.39
CA VAL A 28 4.39 19.09 -14.51
C VAL A 28 4.29 20.21 -15.56
N ALA A 29 5.28 21.10 -15.65
CA ALA A 29 5.30 22.14 -16.68
C ALA A 29 5.42 21.58 -18.11
N LEU A 30 6.16 20.47 -18.27
CA LEU A 30 6.34 19.80 -19.57
C LEU A 30 5.14 18.94 -19.98
N LEU A 31 4.54 18.21 -19.03
CA LEU A 31 3.54 17.18 -19.29
C LEU A 31 2.10 17.63 -19.02
N GLY A 32 1.92 18.70 -18.25
CA GLY A 32 0.65 19.05 -17.62
C GLY A 32 0.35 18.19 -16.38
N GLU A 33 -0.40 18.76 -15.44
CA GLU A 33 -0.64 18.12 -14.14
C GLU A 33 -1.40 16.79 -14.24
N ARG A 34 -2.43 16.72 -15.08
CA ARG A 34 -3.26 15.51 -15.23
C ARG A 34 -2.46 14.33 -15.77
N PHE A 35 -1.69 14.54 -16.84
CA PHE A 35 -0.88 13.48 -17.43
C PHE A 35 0.27 13.08 -16.48
N TYR A 36 0.94 14.05 -15.86
CA TYR A 36 1.97 13.76 -14.86
C TYR A 36 1.42 12.87 -13.74
N LEU A 37 0.25 13.19 -13.18
CA LEU A 37 -0.36 12.39 -12.12
C LEU A 37 -0.76 10.99 -12.58
N ALA A 38 -1.30 10.85 -13.80
CA ALA A 38 -1.66 9.55 -14.37
C ALA A 38 -0.42 8.68 -14.61
N ALA A 39 0.61 9.22 -15.29
CA ALA A 39 1.85 8.52 -15.58
C ALA A 39 2.62 8.16 -14.30
N TYR A 40 2.71 9.08 -13.35
CA TYR A 40 3.34 8.82 -12.05
C TYR A 40 2.59 7.72 -11.28
N SER A 41 1.26 7.79 -11.21
CA SER A 41 0.45 6.75 -10.55
C SER A 41 0.64 5.38 -11.19
N ALA A 42 0.62 5.30 -12.53
CA ALA A 42 0.82 4.06 -13.27
C ALA A 42 2.23 3.48 -13.04
N LEU A 43 3.27 4.32 -13.12
CA LEU A 43 4.64 3.91 -12.85
C LEU A 43 4.82 3.43 -11.39
N SER A 44 4.25 4.16 -10.43
CA SER A 44 4.28 3.76 -9.01
C SER A 44 3.62 2.40 -8.79
N LEU A 45 2.47 2.13 -9.42
CA LEU A 45 1.79 0.85 -9.30
C LEU A 45 2.56 -0.28 -9.98
N ALA A 46 3.12 -0.04 -11.17
CA ALA A 46 3.96 -1.00 -11.87
C ALA A 46 5.22 -1.37 -11.06
N LEU A 47 5.89 -0.38 -10.48
CA LEU A 47 7.06 -0.61 -9.62
C LEU A 47 6.68 -1.29 -8.31
N LEU A 48 5.52 -0.97 -7.72
CA LEU A 48 5.02 -1.67 -6.54
C LEU A 48 4.81 -3.16 -6.82
N LEU A 49 4.14 -3.48 -7.94
CA LEU A 49 3.94 -4.86 -8.37
C LEU A 49 5.28 -5.54 -8.67
N PHE A 50 6.20 -4.84 -9.32
CA PHE A 50 7.53 -5.37 -9.62
C PHE A 50 8.31 -5.75 -8.35
N VAL A 51 8.31 -4.90 -7.32
CA VAL A 51 8.94 -5.22 -6.02
C VAL A 51 8.22 -6.37 -5.33
N ALA A 52 6.89 -6.42 -5.37
CA ALA A 52 6.12 -7.51 -4.78
C ALA A 52 6.46 -8.87 -5.43
N VAL A 53 6.51 -8.93 -6.76
CA VAL A 53 6.93 -10.14 -7.50
C VAL A 53 8.38 -10.51 -7.19
N ALA A 54 9.28 -9.52 -7.09
CA ALA A 54 10.66 -9.77 -6.70
C ALA A 54 10.78 -10.31 -5.27
N ALA A 55 9.91 -9.88 -4.35
CA ALA A 55 9.85 -10.37 -2.98
C ALA A 55 9.33 -11.81 -2.90
N ILE A 56 8.32 -12.16 -3.71
CA ILE A 56 7.80 -13.53 -3.83
C ILE A 56 8.86 -14.49 -4.40
N ARG A 57 9.66 -14.02 -5.37
CA ARG A 57 10.71 -14.82 -6.03
C ARG A 57 12.06 -14.81 -5.29
N ALA A 58 12.19 -14.06 -4.20
CA ALA A 58 13.43 -14.00 -3.43
C ALA A 58 13.71 -15.36 -2.78
N PRO A 59 14.99 -15.68 -2.47
CA PRO A 59 15.33 -16.88 -1.72
C PRO A 59 14.52 -16.99 -0.42
N ALA A 60 13.92 -18.17 -0.20
CA ALA A 60 13.04 -18.41 0.93
C ALA A 60 13.85 -18.57 2.23
N ILE A 61 14.20 -17.44 2.84
CA ILE A 61 14.77 -17.40 4.19
C ILE A 61 13.62 -17.25 5.18
N LEU A 62 13.28 -18.35 5.85
CA LEU A 62 12.20 -18.38 6.84
C LEU A 62 12.59 -17.59 8.09
N LEU A 63 11.76 -16.62 8.47
CA LEU A 63 11.87 -15.88 9.74
C LEU A 63 10.93 -16.47 10.79
N TRP A 64 9.70 -16.83 10.39
CA TRP A 64 8.76 -17.58 11.22
C TRP A 64 7.82 -18.41 10.35
N THR A 65 7.31 -19.50 10.91
CA THR A 65 6.22 -20.25 10.29
C THR A 65 4.90 -19.53 10.58
N ALA A 66 4.26 -18.98 9.55
CA ALA A 66 2.98 -18.28 9.71
C ALA A 66 1.85 -19.28 10.04
N PRO A 67 1.20 -19.19 11.22
CA PRO A 67 0.05 -20.01 11.52
C PRO A 67 -1.12 -19.67 10.59
N ALA A 68 -1.95 -20.65 10.21
CA ALA A 68 -3.05 -20.47 9.27
C ALA A 68 -4.03 -19.34 9.65
N TRP A 69 -4.27 -19.12 10.96
CA TRP A 69 -5.14 -18.05 11.44
C TRP A 69 -4.66 -16.65 11.05
N THR A 70 -3.36 -16.46 10.80
CA THR A 70 -2.81 -15.14 10.44
C THR A 70 -3.33 -14.63 9.10
N HIS A 71 -3.84 -15.50 8.24
CA HIS A 71 -4.46 -15.12 6.97
C HIS A 71 -5.80 -14.38 7.16
N VAL A 72 -6.45 -14.55 8.32
CA VAL A 72 -7.67 -13.80 8.68
C VAL A 72 -7.35 -12.33 8.95
N VAL A 73 -6.11 -12.00 9.34
CA VAL A 73 -5.69 -10.62 9.65
C VAL A 73 -5.84 -9.70 8.42
N PRO A 74 -5.20 -9.96 7.26
CA PRO A 74 -5.45 -9.14 6.07
C PRO A 74 -6.92 -9.20 5.65
N LEU A 75 -7.57 -10.37 5.65
CA LEU A 75 -8.98 -10.48 5.25
C LEU A 75 -9.89 -9.52 6.04
N ALA A 76 -9.66 -9.37 7.35
CA ALA A 76 -10.43 -8.48 8.22
C ALA A 76 -10.01 -7.00 8.10
N VAL A 77 -8.71 -6.71 7.92
CA VAL A 77 -8.19 -5.33 7.91
C VAL A 77 -8.34 -4.66 6.54
N MET A 78 -8.26 -5.44 5.46
CA MET A 78 -8.22 -4.93 4.09
C MET A 78 -9.44 -4.13 3.62
N PRO A 79 -10.69 -4.47 3.99
CA PRO A 79 -11.83 -3.62 3.71
C PRO A 79 -11.62 -2.18 4.21
N PHE A 80 -11.14 -2.02 5.45
CA PHE A 80 -10.89 -0.70 6.04
C PHE A 80 -9.74 0.03 5.34
N ALA A 81 -8.67 -0.68 4.98
CA ALA A 81 -7.55 -0.11 4.25
C ALA A 81 -8.01 0.50 2.90
N PHE A 82 -8.80 -0.25 2.13
CA PHE A 82 -9.33 0.22 0.85
C PHE A 82 -10.38 1.32 1.00
N MET A 83 -11.27 1.22 1.99
CA MET A 83 -12.24 2.28 2.30
C MET A 83 -11.54 3.60 2.63
N LEU A 84 -10.45 3.56 3.41
CA LEU A 84 -9.65 4.75 3.75
C LEU A 84 -8.93 5.35 2.54
N ILE A 85 -8.40 4.51 1.65
CA ILE A 85 -7.81 4.96 0.38
C ILE A 85 -8.88 5.66 -0.47
N GLY A 86 -10.00 4.99 -0.72
CA GLY A 86 -11.08 5.53 -1.54
C GLY A 86 -11.67 6.82 -0.96
N ALA A 87 -12.01 6.83 0.33
CA ALA A 87 -12.51 8.02 1.02
C ALA A 87 -11.50 9.17 1.00
N GLY A 88 -10.21 8.89 1.24
CA GLY A 88 -9.15 9.89 1.25
C GLY A 88 -8.88 10.50 -0.12
N LEU A 89 -9.01 9.73 -1.19
CA LEU A 89 -8.86 10.22 -2.57
C LEU A 89 -10.08 11.04 -3.02
N ALA A 90 -11.30 10.65 -2.60
CA ALA A 90 -12.54 11.30 -3.02
C ALA A 90 -12.90 12.57 -2.23
N ALA A 91 -12.54 12.64 -0.95
CA ALA A 91 -12.84 13.78 -0.09
C ALA A 91 -11.78 14.88 -0.22
N PRO A 92 -12.16 16.18 -0.27
CA PRO A 92 -11.21 17.28 -0.19
C PRO A 92 -10.37 17.19 1.09
N ASN A 93 -9.04 17.31 0.96
CA ASN A 93 -8.16 17.29 2.12
C ASN A 93 -6.91 18.18 1.90
N PRO A 94 -6.88 19.42 2.43
CA PRO A 94 -5.75 20.33 2.26
C PRO A 94 -4.51 19.88 3.05
N LEU A 95 -4.66 19.02 4.06
CA LEU A 95 -3.56 18.51 4.89
C LEU A 95 -2.87 17.29 4.27
N SER A 96 -3.41 16.70 3.20
CA SER A 96 -2.94 15.42 2.69
C SER A 96 -2.98 15.30 1.16
N VAL A 97 -2.90 14.05 0.69
CA VAL A 97 -3.17 13.63 -0.69
C VAL A 97 -4.68 13.46 -0.87
N SER A 98 -5.21 14.02 -1.95
CA SER A 98 -6.58 13.88 -2.42
C SER A 98 -6.60 14.08 -3.95
N LEU A 99 -7.53 13.43 -4.64
CA LEU A 99 -7.81 13.66 -6.06
C LEU A 99 -8.98 14.62 -6.26
N SER A 100 -9.62 15.04 -5.18
CA SER A 100 -10.76 15.96 -5.23
C SER A 100 -10.32 17.38 -5.54
N THR A 101 -10.97 17.98 -6.52
CA THR A 101 -10.82 19.41 -6.87
C THR A 101 -11.83 20.30 -6.14
N ALA A 102 -12.72 19.72 -5.33
CA ALA A 102 -13.71 20.49 -4.60
C ALA A 102 -13.08 21.25 -3.41
N THR A 103 -13.69 22.38 -3.06
CA THR A 103 -13.26 23.20 -1.93
C THR A 103 -13.43 22.45 -0.61
N PHE A 104 -12.43 22.53 0.26
CA PHE A 104 -12.51 21.97 1.61
C PHE A 104 -13.47 22.78 2.48
N ASN A 105 -14.43 22.10 3.11
CA ASN A 105 -15.35 22.68 4.08
C ASN A 105 -14.98 22.22 5.51
N PRO A 106 -14.48 23.11 6.38
CA PRO A 106 -14.14 22.76 7.76
C PRO A 106 -15.33 22.26 8.60
N GLN A 107 -16.57 22.63 8.23
CA GLN A 107 -17.79 22.19 8.94
C GLN A 107 -18.27 20.80 8.48
N ALA A 108 -17.81 20.33 7.32
CA ALA A 108 -18.08 19.00 6.80
C ALA A 108 -16.78 18.37 6.25
N PRO A 109 -15.79 18.10 7.11
CA PRO A 109 -14.45 17.73 6.67
C PRO A 109 -14.34 16.26 6.20
N GLY A 110 -15.43 15.48 6.27
CA GLY A 110 -15.41 14.09 5.84
C GLY A 110 -14.42 13.24 6.63
N VAL A 111 -13.84 12.24 5.96
CA VAL A 111 -12.75 11.42 6.51
C VAL A 111 -11.54 12.23 6.99
N ALA A 112 -11.30 13.41 6.40
CA ALA A 112 -10.20 14.28 6.81
C ALA A 112 -10.39 14.82 8.23
N GLY A 113 -11.64 14.89 8.72
CA GLY A 113 -12.00 15.25 10.10
C GLY A 113 -11.50 14.25 11.14
N VAL A 114 -11.46 12.96 10.79
CA VAL A 114 -10.99 11.91 11.70
C VAL A 114 -9.49 11.69 11.54
N LEU A 115 -9.03 11.47 10.30
CA LEU A 115 -7.65 11.14 9.99
C LEU A 115 -7.02 12.22 9.11
N ARG A 116 -5.86 12.71 9.53
CA ARG A 116 -5.12 13.69 8.73
C ARG A 116 -4.71 13.11 7.38
N HIS A 117 -4.26 11.85 7.34
CA HIS A 117 -3.76 11.19 6.12
C HIS A 117 -4.47 9.86 5.83
N PRO A 118 -5.76 9.86 5.42
CA PRO A 118 -6.53 8.62 5.24
C PRO A 118 -5.88 7.65 4.25
N VAL A 119 -5.40 8.15 3.11
CA VAL A 119 -4.72 7.33 2.09
C VAL A 119 -3.47 6.65 2.64
N LEU A 120 -2.64 7.37 3.41
CA LEU A 120 -1.42 6.81 3.99
C LEU A 120 -1.73 5.81 5.11
N TRP A 121 -2.79 6.06 5.89
CA TRP A 121 -3.30 5.08 6.85
C TRP A 121 -3.78 3.82 6.15
N GLY A 122 -4.49 3.94 5.02
CA GLY A 122 -4.92 2.80 4.23
C GLY A 122 -3.74 1.96 3.72
N PHE A 123 -2.72 2.59 3.11
CA PHE A 123 -1.51 1.87 2.71
C PHE A 123 -0.72 1.27 3.89
N GLY A 124 -0.64 1.99 5.02
CA GLY A 124 0.04 1.49 6.22
C GLY A 124 -0.67 0.31 6.86
N LEU A 125 -2.01 0.32 6.90
CA LEU A 125 -2.82 -0.81 7.36
C LEU A 125 -2.69 -1.99 6.41
N TRP A 126 -2.75 -1.76 5.09
CA TRP A 126 -2.51 -2.79 4.09
C TRP A 126 -1.17 -3.45 4.32
N SER A 127 -0.08 -2.69 4.37
CA SER A 127 1.25 -3.29 4.50
C SER A 127 1.44 -3.99 5.85
N ALA A 128 0.98 -3.38 6.95
CA ALA A 128 1.14 -3.97 8.27
C ALA A 128 0.34 -5.27 8.43
N ALA A 129 -0.90 -5.32 7.92
CA ALA A 129 -1.76 -6.50 8.02
C ALA A 129 -1.23 -7.71 7.23
N HIS A 130 -0.37 -7.47 6.23
CA HIS A 130 0.26 -8.53 5.47
C HIS A 130 1.55 -9.05 6.12
N ILE A 131 2.08 -8.43 7.17
CA ILE A 131 3.28 -8.96 7.84
C ILE A 131 3.00 -10.35 8.46
N PRO A 132 2.01 -10.54 9.35
CA PRO A 132 1.82 -11.82 10.05
C PRO A 132 1.77 -13.08 9.16
N PRO A 133 1.03 -13.10 8.03
CA PRO A 133 0.97 -14.27 7.15
C PRO A 133 2.22 -14.48 6.27
N ASN A 134 3.12 -13.49 6.19
CA ASN A 134 4.29 -13.52 5.30
C ASN A 134 5.61 -13.70 6.08
N GLY A 135 5.85 -14.93 6.56
CA GLY A 135 7.01 -15.28 7.40
C GLY A 135 8.35 -15.47 6.69
N VAL A 136 8.44 -15.19 5.39
CA VAL A 136 9.68 -15.26 4.61
C VAL A 136 10.30 -13.86 4.50
N LEU A 137 11.62 -13.78 4.66
CA LEU A 137 12.39 -12.53 4.74
C LEU A 137 12.05 -11.53 3.62
N GLY A 138 11.97 -11.97 2.36
CA GLY A 138 11.70 -11.09 1.22
C GLY A 138 10.37 -10.35 1.35
N GLN A 139 9.30 -11.07 1.66
CA GLN A 139 7.94 -10.51 1.81
C GLN A 139 7.80 -9.73 3.13
N ALA A 140 8.30 -10.29 4.24
CA ALA A 140 8.31 -9.62 5.55
C ALA A 140 9.00 -8.26 5.47
N PHE A 141 10.18 -8.22 4.84
CA PHE A 141 10.94 -6.99 4.64
C PHE A 141 10.20 -6.00 3.75
N PHE A 142 9.62 -6.45 2.64
CA PHE A 142 8.83 -5.61 1.75
C PHE A 142 7.69 -4.92 2.50
N PHE A 143 6.88 -5.67 3.24
CA PHE A 143 5.75 -5.12 3.99
C PHE A 143 6.17 -4.24 5.17
N ALA A 144 7.27 -4.59 5.86
CA ALA A 144 7.84 -3.74 6.91
C ALA A 144 8.31 -2.39 6.37
N VAL A 145 9.03 -2.38 5.24
CA VAL A 145 9.48 -1.15 4.58
C VAL A 145 8.30 -0.33 4.08
N MET A 146 7.29 -0.94 3.46
CA MET A 146 6.09 -0.22 3.02
C MET A 146 5.34 0.42 4.20
N THR A 147 5.28 -0.27 5.34
CA THR A 147 4.69 0.28 6.58
C THR A 147 5.49 1.49 7.06
N ALA A 148 6.81 1.38 7.15
CA ALA A 148 7.68 2.49 7.51
C ALA A 148 7.55 3.67 6.53
N PHE A 149 7.42 3.37 5.24
CA PHE A 149 7.27 4.36 4.17
C PHE A 149 5.96 5.13 4.29
N ALA A 150 4.85 4.47 4.62
CA ALA A 150 3.57 5.12 4.86
C ALA A 150 3.64 6.10 6.04
N VAL A 151 4.26 5.69 7.15
CA VAL A 151 4.43 6.54 8.34
C VAL A 151 5.38 7.71 8.07
N ALA A 152 6.54 7.45 7.46
CA ALA A 152 7.51 8.50 7.11
C ALA A 152 6.93 9.49 6.08
N GLY A 153 6.15 8.98 5.13
CA GLY A 153 5.40 9.77 4.14
C GLY A 153 4.45 10.76 4.81
N GLY A 154 3.73 10.34 5.85
CA GLY A 154 2.83 11.20 6.62
C GLY A 154 3.57 12.35 7.28
N ARG A 155 4.65 12.05 8.01
CA ARG A 155 5.49 13.08 8.66
C ARG A 155 6.09 14.07 7.66
N ARG A 156 6.53 13.58 6.50
CA ARG A 156 7.07 14.41 5.43
C ARG A 156 5.98 15.30 4.83
N LEU A 157 4.79 14.76 4.61
CA LEU A 157 3.66 15.50 4.06
C LEU A 157 3.19 16.58 5.02
N ASP A 158 3.13 16.29 6.32
CA ASP A 158 2.87 17.29 7.36
C ASP A 158 3.86 18.44 7.31
N ARG A 159 5.17 18.14 7.29
CA ARG A 159 6.21 19.16 7.18
C ARG A 159 6.02 20.00 5.91
N LYS A 160 5.78 19.35 4.78
CA LYS A 160 5.55 20.03 3.50
C LYS A 160 4.31 20.94 3.57
N ARG A 161 3.19 20.45 4.10
CA ARG A 161 1.94 21.22 4.18
C ARG A 161 2.03 22.39 5.15
N ARG A 162 2.74 22.24 6.27
CA ARG A 162 3.04 23.36 7.18
C ARG A 162 3.82 24.47 6.49
N LEU A 163 4.82 24.12 5.67
CA LEU A 163 5.61 25.09 4.90
C LEU A 163 4.78 25.76 3.80
N THR A 164 3.95 25.01 3.08
CA THR A 164 3.20 25.56 1.94
C THR A 164 1.94 26.33 2.32
N LEU A 165 1.26 25.94 3.41
CA LEU A 165 0.04 26.63 3.89
C LEU A 165 0.35 27.79 4.84
N GLY A 166 1.56 27.80 5.41
CA GLY A 166 1.89 28.65 6.56
C GLY A 166 1.50 27.97 7.89
N PRO A 167 2.26 28.21 8.97
CA PRO A 167 2.03 27.55 10.26
C PRO A 167 0.63 27.80 10.85
N GLU A 168 0.12 29.04 10.74
CA GLU A 168 -1.16 29.45 11.33
C GLU A 168 -2.35 28.79 10.63
N ALA A 169 -2.41 28.87 9.30
CA ALA A 169 -3.47 28.23 8.52
C ALA A 169 -3.46 26.71 8.70
N TRP A 170 -2.27 26.09 8.70
CA TRP A 170 -2.14 24.65 8.99
C TRP A 170 -2.69 24.30 10.38
N ALA A 171 -2.34 25.09 11.41
CA ALA A 171 -2.80 24.87 12.78
C ALA A 171 -4.32 25.05 12.92
N ALA A 172 -4.90 26.05 12.25
CA ALA A 172 -6.34 26.29 12.24
C ALA A 172 -7.11 25.12 11.63
N ILE A 173 -6.68 24.60 10.47
CA ILE A 173 -7.30 23.45 9.81
C ILE A 173 -7.16 22.19 10.68
N ASP A 174 -5.98 21.94 11.24
CA ASP A 174 -5.74 20.76 12.08
C ASP A 174 -6.49 20.84 13.44
N LYS A 175 -6.74 22.05 13.96
CA LYS A 175 -7.61 22.27 15.13
C LYS A 175 -9.07 21.97 14.78
N ALA A 176 -9.59 22.49 13.66
CA ALA A 176 -10.96 22.22 13.20
C ALA A 176 -11.18 20.72 12.98
N ARG A 177 -10.19 20.03 12.39
CA ARG A 177 -10.16 18.58 12.29
C ARG A 177 -10.34 17.90 13.65
N ARG A 178 -9.48 18.20 14.63
CA ARG A 178 -9.57 17.57 15.97
C ARG A 178 -10.91 17.80 16.67
N ALA A 179 -11.57 18.92 16.39
CA ALA A 179 -12.89 19.24 16.93
C ALA A 179 -14.04 18.56 16.17
N SER A 180 -13.77 17.86 15.07
CA SER A 180 -14.80 17.24 14.25
C SER A 180 -15.46 16.05 14.95
N SER A 181 -16.78 16.00 14.93
CA SER A 181 -17.54 14.83 15.37
C SER A 181 -17.31 13.65 14.41
N PRO A 182 -17.30 12.38 14.89
CA PRO A 182 -17.28 11.20 14.02
C PRO A 182 -18.40 11.18 12.97
N ARG A 183 -19.49 11.93 13.19
CA ARG A 183 -20.58 12.13 12.22
C ARG A 183 -20.09 12.70 10.88
N CYS A 184 -18.93 13.35 10.82
CA CYS A 184 -18.35 13.82 9.57
C CYS A 184 -18.06 12.68 8.57
N LEU A 185 -17.94 11.44 9.01
CA LEU A 185 -17.78 10.28 8.13
C LEU A 185 -18.99 10.02 7.21
N PHE A 186 -20.17 10.55 7.56
CA PHE A 186 -21.37 10.46 6.72
C PHE A 186 -21.44 11.52 5.62
N GLU A 187 -20.36 12.29 5.43
CA GLU A 187 -20.24 13.19 4.29
C GLU A 187 -20.25 12.39 2.97
N LYS A 188 -20.94 12.93 1.96
CA LYS A 188 -21.27 12.21 0.72
C LYS A 188 -20.05 11.69 -0.03
N ARG A 189 -18.99 12.49 -0.17
CA ARG A 189 -17.76 12.09 -0.88
C ARG A 189 -16.98 11.05 -0.09
N THR A 190 -16.99 11.16 1.24
CA THR A 190 -16.41 10.17 2.15
C THR A 190 -17.10 8.82 1.99
N LEU A 191 -18.42 8.79 2.04
CA LEU A 191 -19.21 7.56 1.86
C LEU A 191 -19.04 6.97 0.45
N LEU A 192 -19.11 7.81 -0.59
CA LEU A 192 -18.91 7.36 -1.97
C LEU A 192 -17.50 6.79 -2.18
N GLY A 193 -16.48 7.48 -1.71
CA GLY A 193 -15.10 7.02 -1.80
C GLY A 193 -14.87 5.73 -1.01
N ALA A 194 -15.42 5.61 0.20
CA ALA A 194 -15.35 4.39 0.99
C ALA A 194 -16.05 3.21 0.30
N ALA A 195 -17.24 3.43 -0.27
CA ALA A 195 -17.97 2.41 -1.03
C ALA A 195 -17.18 1.95 -2.25
N ILE A 196 -16.64 2.89 -3.06
CA ILE A 196 -15.76 2.56 -4.19
C ILE A 196 -14.57 1.73 -3.73
N GLY A 197 -13.90 2.14 -2.64
CA GLY A 197 -12.79 1.39 -2.05
C GLY A 197 -13.19 -0.03 -1.69
N PHE A 198 -14.31 -0.20 -0.98
CA PHE A 198 -14.84 -1.50 -0.59
C PHE A 198 -15.12 -2.41 -1.79
N PHE A 199 -15.77 -1.91 -2.84
CA PHE A 199 -16.05 -2.69 -4.04
C PHE A 199 -14.78 -3.01 -4.84
N LEU A 200 -13.80 -2.10 -4.87
CA LEU A 200 -12.49 -2.38 -5.46
C LEU A 200 -11.76 -3.48 -4.70
N TYR A 201 -11.84 -3.50 -3.36
CA TYR A 201 -11.30 -4.60 -2.55
C TYR A 201 -11.99 -5.92 -2.90
N ALA A 202 -13.33 -5.95 -2.92
CA ALA A 202 -14.08 -7.15 -3.25
C ALA A 202 -13.73 -7.69 -4.65
N GLY A 203 -13.65 -6.81 -5.66
CA GLY A 203 -13.22 -7.18 -7.01
C GLY A 203 -11.76 -7.65 -7.05
N PHE A 204 -10.87 -7.00 -6.30
CA PHE A 204 -9.47 -7.40 -6.21
C PHE A 204 -9.31 -8.80 -5.62
N LEU A 205 -10.07 -9.09 -4.56
CA LEU A 205 -10.10 -10.41 -3.94
C LEU A 205 -10.60 -11.49 -4.91
N ALA A 206 -11.65 -11.18 -5.66
CA ALA A 206 -12.31 -12.13 -6.57
C ALA A 206 -11.50 -12.46 -7.84
N TYR A 207 -10.68 -11.53 -8.34
CA TYR A 207 -10.07 -11.69 -9.68
C TYR A 207 -8.56 -11.49 -9.74
N TRP A 208 -8.00 -10.58 -8.92
CA TRP A 208 -6.62 -10.12 -9.09
C TRP A 208 -5.65 -10.67 -8.05
N HIS A 209 -6.12 -11.00 -6.84
CA HIS A 209 -5.23 -11.46 -5.79
C HIS A 209 -4.53 -12.78 -6.15
N GLU A 210 -5.30 -13.79 -6.57
CA GLU A 210 -4.74 -15.06 -7.03
C GLU A 210 -3.93 -14.89 -8.33
N LEU A 211 -4.43 -14.12 -9.30
CA LEU A 211 -3.75 -13.88 -10.57
C LEU A 211 -2.37 -13.24 -10.40
N LEU A 212 -2.24 -12.27 -9.49
CA LEU A 212 -1.00 -11.50 -9.30
C LEU A 212 -0.04 -12.15 -8.30
N PHE A 213 -0.56 -12.85 -7.29
CA PHE A 213 0.24 -13.34 -6.16
C PHE A 213 0.20 -14.86 -5.97
N GLY A 214 -0.65 -15.57 -6.72
CA GLY A 214 -0.74 -17.03 -6.68
C GLY A 214 -1.37 -17.60 -5.40
N VAL A 215 -2.09 -16.77 -4.65
CA VAL A 215 -2.73 -17.16 -3.38
C VAL A 215 -4.20 -16.83 -3.44
N ASP A 216 -5.05 -17.83 -3.13
CA ASP A 216 -6.48 -17.61 -2.90
C ASP A 216 -6.74 -17.32 -1.40
N PRO A 217 -7.10 -16.06 -1.04
CA PRO A 217 -7.35 -15.66 0.33
C PRO A 217 -8.68 -16.19 0.90
N MET A 218 -9.56 -16.78 0.07
CA MET A 218 -10.85 -17.32 0.50
C MET A 218 -10.79 -18.80 0.89
N GLN A 219 -9.67 -19.49 0.60
CA GLN A 219 -9.48 -20.92 0.92
C GLN A 219 -9.08 -21.21 2.38
N ILE A 220 -9.10 -20.22 3.28
CA ILE A 220 -8.66 -20.32 4.68
C ILE A 220 -9.43 -21.39 5.51
N GLY A 221 -10.50 -21.99 4.97
CA GLY A 221 -11.35 -22.97 5.68
C GLY A 221 -11.41 -24.39 5.12
N SER A 222 -10.92 -24.67 3.91
CA SER A 222 -10.80 -26.06 3.45
C SER A 222 -9.46 -26.59 3.96
N GLY A 223 -9.44 -27.70 4.71
CA GLY A 223 -8.21 -28.39 5.15
C GLY A 223 -7.34 -28.96 4.02
N GLY A 224 -7.19 -28.21 2.92
CA GLY A 224 -6.31 -28.51 1.82
C GLY A 224 -4.87 -28.38 2.27
N GLN A 225 -4.14 -29.48 2.13
CA GLN A 225 -2.68 -29.48 2.14
C GLN A 225 -2.13 -28.28 1.36
N PRO A 226 -0.96 -27.72 1.75
CA PRO A 226 -0.28 -26.76 0.91
C PRO A 226 -0.14 -27.34 -0.49
N ALA A 227 -0.56 -26.57 -1.50
CA ALA A 227 -0.44 -26.96 -2.90
C ALA A 227 0.98 -27.50 -3.14
N ALA A 228 1.06 -28.73 -3.64
CA ALA A 228 2.34 -29.36 -3.95
C ALA A 228 3.16 -28.40 -4.81
N PRO A 229 4.47 -28.24 -4.52
CA PRO A 229 5.31 -27.37 -5.33
C PRO A 229 5.21 -27.80 -6.80
N PRO A 230 5.21 -26.84 -7.75
CA PRO A 230 5.08 -27.16 -9.17
C PRO A 230 6.13 -28.21 -9.56
N ALA A 231 5.72 -29.20 -10.36
CA ALA A 231 6.48 -30.41 -10.69
C ALA A 231 7.92 -30.16 -11.21
N HIS A 232 8.23 -28.93 -11.61
CA HIS A 232 9.58 -28.49 -11.99
C HIS A 232 10.56 -28.42 -10.81
N ALA A 233 10.10 -28.36 -9.55
CA ALA A 233 10.94 -28.35 -8.36
C ALA A 233 11.46 -29.75 -7.97
N SER A 234 10.68 -30.81 -8.20
CA SER A 234 11.08 -32.19 -7.87
C SER A 234 12.15 -32.76 -8.81
N ALA A 235 12.33 -32.18 -10.00
CA ALA A 235 13.36 -32.63 -10.95
C ALA A 235 14.78 -32.18 -10.55
N LEU A 236 14.92 -31.13 -9.72
CA LEU A 236 16.22 -30.63 -9.28
C LEU A 236 16.71 -31.32 -8.01
N THR A 237 15.83 -31.70 -7.08
CA THR A 237 16.19 -32.46 -5.88
C THR A 237 16.53 -33.93 -6.16
N ALA A 238 15.96 -34.53 -7.21
CA ALA A 238 16.30 -35.91 -7.61
C ALA A 238 17.69 -36.04 -8.28
N ARG A 239 18.30 -34.94 -8.76
CA ARG A 239 19.60 -34.97 -9.43
C ARG A 239 20.82 -34.78 -8.51
N PHE A 240 20.63 -34.50 -7.22
CA PHE A 240 21.72 -34.30 -6.25
C PHE A 240 21.77 -35.35 -5.12
N ALA A 241 20.91 -36.37 -5.14
CA ALA A 241 20.86 -37.40 -4.08
C ALA A 241 21.69 -38.67 -4.36
N VAL A 242 22.56 -38.69 -5.36
CA VAL A 242 23.37 -39.88 -5.69
C VAL A 242 24.84 -39.53 -5.88
N ARG A 243 25.64 -39.93 -4.88
CA ARG A 243 27.11 -40.13 -4.79
C ARG A 243 27.86 -39.18 -3.86
N THR A 244 28.03 -39.62 -2.62
CA THR A 244 29.33 -39.63 -1.93
C THR A 244 29.38 -40.81 -0.97
N PRO A 245 30.18 -41.86 -1.25
CA PRO A 245 30.74 -42.71 -0.21
C PRO A 245 32.14 -42.19 0.17
N PHE A 246 32.50 -42.41 1.44
CA PHE A 246 33.85 -42.34 2.05
C PHE A 246 34.36 -41.04 2.69
N PHE A 247 34.81 -41.30 3.93
CA PHE A 247 35.55 -40.52 4.95
C PHE A 247 34.79 -39.47 5.75
#